data_AF-A0A3S0T8I5-F1
#
_entry.id   AF-A0A3S0T8I5-F1
#
_cell.length_a   1.000
_cell.length_b   1.000
_cell.length_c   1.000
_cell.angle_alpha   90.00
_cell.angle_beta   90.00
_cell.angle_gamma   90.00
#
_symmetry.space_group_name_H-M   'P 1'
#
loop_
_entity.id
_entity.type
_entity.pdbx_description
1 polymer ?
#
loop_
_entity_poly.entity_id
_entity_poly.type
_entity_poly.pdbx_seq_one_letter_code
_entity_poly.pdbx_strand_id
1 'polypeptide(L)'
;MTVLRALLNFPDPARPSFPRSRLSNEPDEGNALFEALVCEFHWSALQIGGITACMNASLAFERTWMLRSCSNLVPVESPVIKAALGAWQEIGLSEEITSSLRKIYFNLSDAKNLALPLIEQAGVFSGPRISLTKLEQITALWRKLAEDCKTAVARLEPETRWRFNGIYTGNALVLGKFLQDALSGGFGCVNQYGEVAIPVLPQRRKTPRYVLLQPCKISDKGGGSIALARDISKNGIGLDCERDFPLKERVLVELRNGRKMKGTVTWFHNKKVSVQFDEPLSDDDPLIAR
;
A
#
# COMPACT_ATOMS: atom_id res chain seq x y z
N MET A 1 -0.01 -6.05 30.27
CA MET A 1 -1.40 -5.54 30.09
C MET A 1 -1.45 -3.99 30.22
N THR A 2 -0.43 -3.27 29.73
CA THR A 2 -0.31 -1.83 30.07
C THR A 2 0.29 -0.98 28.94
N VAL A 3 -0.01 -1.34 27.68
CA VAL A 3 0.42 -0.55 26.50
C VAL A 3 -0.74 -0.25 25.54
N LEU A 4 -1.84 -1.02 25.60
CA LEU A 4 -3.01 -0.82 24.73
C LEU A 4 -3.90 0.38 25.11
N ARG A 5 -3.70 1.00 26.28
CA ARG A 5 -4.55 2.10 26.78
C ARG A 5 -4.08 3.49 26.34
N ALA A 6 -2.88 3.62 25.77
CA ALA A 6 -2.31 4.92 25.39
C ALA A 6 -2.71 5.40 23.99
N LEU A 7 -3.40 4.56 23.19
CA LEU A 7 -3.83 4.90 21.82
C LEU A 7 -5.30 5.35 21.71
N LEU A 8 -6.01 5.49 22.83
CA LEU A 8 -7.45 5.81 22.86
C LEU A 8 -7.79 7.24 23.35
N ASN A 9 -6.79 8.07 23.67
CA ASN A 9 -7.00 9.42 24.19
C ASN A 9 -6.43 10.51 23.26
N PHE A 10 -6.76 10.46 21.98
CA PHE A 10 -6.68 11.67 21.15
C PHE A 10 -8.03 12.39 21.22
N PRO A 11 -8.09 13.68 21.56
CA PRO A 11 -9.31 14.45 21.39
C PRO A 11 -9.68 14.41 19.90
N ASP A 12 -10.95 14.11 19.59
CA ASP A 12 -11.46 14.22 18.23
C ASP A 12 -11.13 15.63 17.71
N PRO A 13 -10.44 15.77 16.57
CA PRO A 13 -10.25 17.09 15.98
C PRO A 13 -11.62 17.69 15.71
N ALA A 14 -11.78 18.97 16.09
CA ALA A 14 -13.01 19.70 15.87
C ALA A 14 -13.47 19.51 14.42
N ARG A 15 -14.73 19.10 14.26
CA ARG A 15 -15.38 18.90 12.97
C ARG A 15 -15.14 20.15 12.12
N PRO A 16 -14.54 20.04 10.92
CA PRO A 16 -14.50 21.18 10.01
C PRO A 16 -15.95 21.62 9.79
N SER A 17 -16.20 22.92 9.95
CA SER A 17 -17.49 23.53 9.68
C SER A 17 -17.72 23.53 8.17
N PHE A 18 -18.05 22.37 7.61
CA PHE A 18 -18.61 22.31 6.27
C PHE A 18 -19.99 22.97 6.33
N PRO A 19 -20.28 23.96 5.47
CA PRO A 19 -21.65 24.41 5.30
C PRO A 19 -22.48 23.19 4.88
N ARG A 20 -23.43 22.78 5.72
CA ARG A 20 -24.46 21.81 5.35
C ARG A 20 -25.33 22.46 4.26
N SER A 21 -24.96 22.24 3.01
CA SER A 21 -25.79 22.49 1.84
C SER A 21 -25.27 21.53 0.75
N ARG A 22 -26.01 20.62 0.15
CA ARG A 22 -27.46 20.38 0.05
C ARG A 22 -27.68 18.87 -0.10
N LEU A 23 -28.82 18.38 0.35
CA LEU A 23 -29.41 17.17 -0.24
C LEU A 23 -29.85 17.53 -1.66
N SER A 24 -28.93 17.52 -2.62
CA SER A 24 -29.23 17.64 -4.04
C SER A 24 -28.79 16.36 -4.74
N ASN A 25 -29.65 15.81 -5.60
CA ASN A 25 -29.38 14.63 -6.43
C ASN A 25 -28.41 14.92 -7.60
N GLU A 26 -27.61 15.99 -7.52
CA GLU A 26 -26.54 16.26 -8.47
C GLU A 26 -25.25 15.58 -7.98
N PRO A 27 -24.44 14.98 -8.87
CA PRO A 27 -23.13 14.48 -8.49
C PRO A 27 -22.31 15.64 -7.91
N ASP A 28 -21.87 15.50 -6.67
CA ASP A 28 -20.98 16.49 -6.02
C ASP A 28 -19.62 16.42 -6.73
N GLU A 29 -19.46 17.23 -7.78
CA GLU A 29 -18.25 17.32 -8.60
C GLU A 29 -17.01 17.59 -7.75
N GLY A 30 -17.17 18.32 -6.63
CA GLY A 30 -16.11 18.58 -5.66
C GLY A 30 -15.64 17.31 -4.95
N ASN A 31 -16.57 16.43 -4.55
CA ASN A 31 -16.22 15.13 -3.98
C ASN A 31 -15.61 14.18 -5.02
N ALA A 32 -16.08 14.19 -6.27
CA ALA A 32 -15.49 13.36 -7.32
C ALA A 32 -14.03 13.76 -7.61
N LEU A 33 -13.75 15.07 -7.72
CA LEU A 33 -12.39 15.57 -7.91
C LEU A 33 -11.49 15.31 -6.69
N PHE A 34 -12.04 15.43 -5.47
CA PHE A 34 -11.33 15.06 -4.25
C PHE A 34 -11.01 13.55 -4.19
N GLU A 35 -11.95 12.68 -4.55
CA GLU A 35 -11.72 11.23 -4.61
C GLU A 35 -10.62 10.89 -5.62
N ALA A 36 -10.67 11.51 -6.80
CA ALA A 36 -9.68 11.33 -7.85
C ALA A 36 -8.28 11.78 -7.38
N LEU A 37 -8.18 12.94 -6.72
CA LEU A 37 -6.93 13.41 -6.10
C LEU A 37 -6.38 12.37 -5.11
N VAL A 38 -7.22 11.87 -4.21
CA VAL A 38 -6.82 10.90 -3.18
C VAL A 38 -6.34 9.60 -3.82
N CYS A 39 -7.05 9.09 -4.84
CA CYS A 39 -6.65 7.88 -5.57
C CYS A 39 -5.29 8.04 -6.25
N GLU A 40 -5.09 9.15 -6.97
CA GLU A 40 -3.85 9.47 -7.68
C GLU A 40 -2.68 9.68 -6.71
N PHE A 41 -2.93 10.37 -5.60
CA PHE A 41 -1.93 10.58 -4.56
C PHE A 41 -1.56 9.28 -3.85
N HIS A 42 -2.53 8.45 -3.47
CA HIS A 42 -2.28 7.14 -2.86
C HIS A 42 -1.49 6.22 -3.79
N TRP A 43 -1.74 6.27 -5.09
CA TRP A 43 -0.94 5.54 -6.07
C TRP A 43 0.50 6.08 -6.15
N SER A 44 0.66 7.40 -6.20
CA SER A 44 1.99 8.04 -6.15
C SER A 44 2.76 7.66 -4.90
N ALA A 45 2.09 7.59 -3.74
CA ALA A 45 2.69 7.18 -2.47
C ALA A 45 3.14 5.71 -2.49
N LEU A 46 2.35 4.79 -3.09
CA LEU A 46 2.78 3.41 -3.29
C LEU A 46 4.03 3.31 -4.17
N GLN A 47 4.06 4.06 -5.27
CA GLN A 47 5.19 4.10 -6.19
C GLN A 47 6.45 4.62 -5.50
N ILE A 48 6.34 5.71 -4.74
CA ILE A 48 7.42 6.28 -3.93
C ILE A 48 7.94 5.25 -2.92
N GLY A 49 7.06 4.61 -2.15
CA GLY A 49 7.46 3.56 -1.20
C GLY A 49 8.17 2.38 -1.88
N GLY A 50 7.70 1.98 -3.07
CA GLY A 50 8.32 0.92 -3.87
C GLY A 50 9.73 1.28 -4.33
N ILE A 51 9.93 2.49 -4.88
CA ILE A 51 11.25 2.97 -5.30
C ILE A 51 12.18 3.12 -4.10
N THR A 52 11.71 3.65 -2.96
CA THR A 52 12.50 3.73 -1.73
C THR A 52 12.96 2.35 -1.27
N ALA A 53 12.10 1.33 -1.33
CA ALA A 53 12.47 -0.04 -1.03
C ALA A 53 13.50 -0.62 -2.02
N CYS A 54 13.41 -0.30 -3.32
CA CYS A 54 14.43 -0.67 -4.30
C CYS A 54 15.79 -0.06 -3.97
N MET A 55 15.80 1.24 -3.63
CA MET A 55 17.00 1.97 -3.23
C MET A 55 17.63 1.38 -1.97
N ASN A 56 16.80 1.03 -0.98
CA ASN A 56 17.24 0.34 0.23
C ASN A 56 17.89 -1.03 -0.09
N ALA A 57 17.27 -1.83 -0.96
CA ALA A 57 17.85 -3.09 -1.40
C ALA A 57 19.19 -2.86 -2.12
N SER A 58 19.26 -1.85 -2.99
CA SER A 58 20.51 -1.51 -3.67
C SER A 58 21.64 -1.14 -2.72
N LEU A 59 21.35 -0.41 -1.64
CA LEU A 59 22.33 -0.13 -0.59
C LEU A 59 22.72 -1.40 0.17
N ALA A 60 21.73 -2.21 0.59
CA ALA A 60 21.98 -3.41 1.39
C ALA A 60 22.83 -4.46 0.68
N PHE A 61 22.69 -4.57 -0.64
CA PHE A 61 23.44 -5.52 -1.47
C PHE A 61 24.61 -4.90 -2.22
N GLU A 62 24.83 -3.58 -2.08
CA GLU A 62 25.81 -2.79 -2.85
C GLU A 62 25.68 -3.02 -4.38
N ARG A 63 24.43 -3.16 -4.86
CA ARG A 63 24.11 -3.52 -6.25
C ARG A 63 22.98 -2.67 -6.80
N THR A 64 23.26 -1.96 -7.89
CA THR A 64 22.27 -1.13 -8.59
C THR A 64 21.22 -1.94 -9.35
N TRP A 65 21.50 -3.22 -9.61
CA TRP A 65 20.59 -4.17 -10.24
C TRP A 65 19.21 -4.27 -9.58
N MET A 66 19.10 -4.01 -8.27
CA MET A 66 17.81 -4.01 -7.57
C MET A 66 16.85 -2.91 -8.04
N LEU A 67 17.33 -1.92 -8.81
CA LEU A 67 16.52 -0.85 -9.38
C LEU A 67 15.85 -1.22 -10.73
N ARG A 68 16.25 -2.33 -11.37
CA ARG A 68 15.85 -2.67 -12.75
C ARG A 68 14.34 -2.78 -12.96
N SER A 69 13.61 -3.26 -11.96
CA SER A 69 12.16 -3.45 -12.03
C SER A 69 11.37 -2.21 -11.59
N CYS A 70 12.06 -1.17 -11.11
CA CYS A 70 11.44 0.02 -10.54
C CYS A 70 11.16 1.10 -11.60
N SER A 71 11.56 0.87 -12.86
CA SER A 71 11.19 1.69 -14.02
C SER A 71 9.67 1.81 -14.19
N ASN A 72 8.95 0.69 -14.02
CA ASN A 72 7.49 0.65 -14.06
C ASN A 72 6.81 1.34 -12.87
N LEU A 73 7.59 1.71 -11.85
CA LEU A 73 7.10 2.39 -10.65
C LEU A 73 7.34 3.89 -10.70
N VAL A 74 8.07 4.42 -11.68
CA VAL A 74 8.33 5.87 -11.76
C VAL A 74 7.00 6.62 -11.90
N PRO A 75 6.64 7.51 -10.95
CA PRO A 75 5.38 8.25 -11.03
C PRO A 75 5.35 9.14 -12.27
N VAL A 76 4.23 9.08 -13.00
CA VAL A 76 3.93 10.00 -14.10
C VAL A 76 3.22 11.22 -13.54
N GLU A 77 3.45 12.39 -14.12
CA GLU A 77 2.70 13.59 -13.73
C GLU A 77 1.22 13.38 -14.04
N SER A 78 0.38 13.55 -13.02
CA SER A 78 -1.06 13.36 -13.13
C SER A 78 -1.76 14.70 -13.31
N PRO A 79 -2.44 14.94 -14.45
CA PRO A 79 -3.23 16.17 -14.67
C PRO A 79 -4.29 16.37 -13.60
N VAL A 80 -4.81 15.27 -13.02
CA VAL A 80 -5.80 15.29 -11.93
C VAL A 80 -5.23 15.96 -10.69
N ILE A 81 -3.99 15.64 -10.30
CA ILE A 81 -3.32 16.27 -9.16
C ILE A 81 -3.21 17.78 -9.39
N LYS A 82 -2.78 18.19 -10.58
CA LYS A 82 -2.63 19.61 -10.93
C LYS A 82 -3.96 20.34 -10.87
N ALA A 83 -5.01 19.76 -11.44
CA ALA A 83 -6.36 20.33 -11.43
C ALA A 83 -6.91 20.44 -10.01
N ALA A 84 -6.86 19.36 -9.22
CA ALA A 84 -7.37 19.32 -7.86
C ALA A 84 -6.62 20.27 -6.90
N LEU A 85 -5.29 20.39 -7.02
CA LEU A 85 -4.52 21.35 -6.23
C LEU A 85 -4.72 22.80 -6.68
N GLY A 86 -5.20 23.03 -7.91
CA GLY A 86 -5.65 24.33 -8.40
C GLY A 86 -7.00 24.72 -7.81
N ALA A 87 -7.95 23.77 -7.81
CA ALA A 87 -9.31 23.92 -7.28
C ALA A 87 -9.44 23.55 -5.78
N TRP A 88 -8.36 23.66 -5.01
CA TRP A 88 -8.29 23.11 -3.64
C TRP A 88 -9.36 23.66 -2.68
N GLN A 89 -9.77 24.92 -2.86
CA GLN A 89 -10.83 25.56 -2.09
C GLN A 89 -12.20 24.98 -2.42
N GLU A 90 -12.47 24.71 -3.70
CA GLU A 90 -13.73 24.19 -4.20
C GLU A 90 -13.94 22.73 -3.77
N ILE A 91 -12.86 21.94 -3.75
CA ILE A 91 -12.89 20.58 -3.19
C ILE A 91 -12.78 20.55 -1.66
N GLY A 92 -12.75 21.70 -0.99
CA GLY A 92 -12.75 21.82 0.47
C GLY A 92 -11.49 21.26 1.17
N LEU A 93 -10.33 21.31 0.53
CA LEU A 93 -9.06 20.99 1.18
C LEU A 93 -8.58 22.15 2.05
N SER A 94 -7.79 21.84 3.08
CA SER A 94 -7.07 22.88 3.82
C SER A 94 -5.84 23.36 3.07
N GLU A 95 -5.43 24.60 3.33
CA GLU A 95 -4.19 25.17 2.79
C GLU A 95 -2.96 24.35 3.22
N GLU A 96 -2.97 23.83 4.46
CA GLU A 96 -1.89 23.00 4.99
C GLU A 96 -1.71 21.70 4.21
N ILE A 97 -2.80 20.96 3.94
CA ILE A 97 -2.76 19.72 3.15
C ILE A 97 -2.33 20.03 1.73
N THR A 98 -2.89 21.08 1.13
CA THR A 98 -2.58 21.51 -0.24
C THR A 98 -1.09 21.86 -0.39
N SER A 99 -0.54 22.65 0.54
CA SER A 99 0.88 23.01 0.57
C SER A 99 1.77 21.78 0.73
N SER A 100 1.40 20.85 1.61
CA SER A 100 2.09 19.58 1.79
C SER A 100 2.14 18.75 0.50
N LEU A 101 1.03 18.63 -0.22
CA LEU A 101 0.96 17.89 -1.48
C LEU A 101 1.78 18.56 -2.58
N ARG A 102 1.69 19.89 -2.73
CA ARG A 102 2.51 20.64 -3.69
C ARG A 102 4.01 20.43 -3.45
N LYS A 103 4.45 20.49 -2.20
CA LYS A 103 5.84 20.24 -1.81
C LYS A 103 6.29 18.83 -2.18
N ILE A 104 5.45 17.81 -1.94
CA ILE A 104 5.76 16.42 -2.31
C ILE A 104 5.98 16.30 -3.81
N TYR A 105 5.07 16.83 -4.64
CA TYR A 105 5.18 16.72 -6.10
C TYR A 105 6.34 17.54 -6.66
N PHE A 106 6.67 18.68 -6.05
CA PHE A 106 7.88 19.45 -6.38
C PHE A 106 9.15 18.61 -6.11
N ASN A 107 9.30 18.10 -4.88
CA ASN A 107 10.45 17.29 -4.48
C ASN A 107 10.55 15.97 -5.27
N LEU A 108 9.41 15.40 -5.67
CA LEU A 108 9.35 14.19 -6.48
C LEU A 108 9.97 14.42 -7.86
N SER A 109 9.75 15.58 -8.47
CA SER A 109 10.37 15.93 -9.75
C SER A 109 11.90 15.93 -9.65
N ASP A 110 12.45 16.56 -8.61
CA ASP A 110 13.89 16.58 -8.34
C ASP A 110 14.46 15.18 -8.08
N ALA A 111 13.78 14.39 -7.24
CA ALA A 111 14.21 13.02 -6.94
C ALA A 111 14.18 12.10 -8.17
N LYS A 112 13.20 12.29 -9.08
CA LYS A 112 13.14 11.57 -10.35
C LYS A 112 14.33 11.91 -11.24
N ASN A 113 14.66 13.19 -11.37
CA ASN A 113 15.80 13.63 -12.20
C ASN A 113 17.13 12.98 -11.75
N LEU A 114 17.29 12.76 -10.44
CA LEU A 114 18.48 12.11 -9.89
C LEU A 114 18.46 10.58 -10.02
N ALA A 115 17.28 9.95 -9.90
CA ALA A 115 17.14 8.49 -9.88
C ALA A 115 17.01 7.86 -11.28
N LEU A 116 16.39 8.54 -12.25
CA LEU A 116 16.12 8.00 -13.58
C LEU A 116 17.38 7.48 -14.29
N PRO A 117 18.51 8.22 -14.33
CA PRO A 117 19.74 7.69 -14.94
C PRO A 117 20.22 6.39 -14.29
N LEU A 118 20.02 6.23 -12.97
CA LEU A 118 20.41 5.01 -12.26
C LEU A 118 19.48 3.84 -12.60
N ILE A 119 18.17 4.10 -12.67
CA ILE A 119 17.14 3.10 -13.00
C ILE A 119 17.33 2.59 -14.42
N GLU A 120 17.57 3.48 -15.38
CA GLU A 120 17.79 3.13 -16.79
C GLU A 120 19.08 2.31 -16.98
N GLN A 121 20.15 2.66 -16.25
CA GLN A 121 21.43 1.96 -16.33
C GLN A 121 21.45 0.64 -15.56
N ALA A 122 20.55 0.43 -14.59
CA ALA A 122 20.47 -0.79 -13.79
C ALA A 122 20.09 -2.04 -14.59
N GLY A 123 19.56 -1.90 -15.80
CA GLY A 123 19.23 -3.02 -16.70
C GLY A 123 20.44 -3.62 -17.42
N VAL A 124 21.59 -2.95 -17.41
CA VAL A 124 22.82 -3.43 -18.07
C VAL A 124 23.57 -4.34 -17.10
N PHE A 125 23.80 -5.60 -17.50
CA PHE A 125 24.42 -6.66 -16.67
C PHE A 125 25.81 -6.27 -16.10
N SER A 126 26.48 -5.34 -16.76
CA SER A 126 27.70 -4.64 -16.36
C SER A 126 27.33 -3.23 -15.88
N GLY A 127 26.63 -3.15 -14.75
CA GLY A 127 26.11 -1.88 -14.23
C GLY A 127 27.23 -0.85 -13.96
N PRO A 128 26.96 0.46 -14.14
CA PRO A 128 27.93 1.49 -13.80
C PRO A 128 28.25 1.46 -12.30
N ARG A 129 29.54 1.64 -11.96
CA ARG A 129 29.99 1.90 -10.57
C ARG A 129 29.50 3.29 -10.15
N ILE A 130 28.25 3.38 -9.72
CA ILE A 130 27.77 4.56 -8.99
C ILE A 130 28.49 4.58 -7.65
N SER A 131 29.03 5.74 -7.26
CA SER A 131 29.67 5.84 -5.94
C SER A 131 28.64 5.55 -4.85
N LEU A 132 29.04 4.77 -3.85
CA LEU A 132 28.16 4.43 -2.71
C LEU A 132 27.56 5.70 -2.09
N THR A 133 28.36 6.75 -1.93
CA THR A 133 27.92 8.06 -1.42
C THR A 133 26.80 8.68 -2.25
N LYS A 134 26.84 8.58 -3.58
CA LYS A 134 25.77 9.11 -4.44
C LYS A 134 24.48 8.30 -4.29
N LEU A 135 24.59 6.97 -4.17
CA LEU A 135 23.45 6.10 -3.93
C LEU A 135 22.83 6.38 -2.55
N GLU A 136 23.64 6.59 -1.51
CA GLU A 136 23.18 6.97 -0.17
C GLU A 136 22.43 8.30 -0.17
N GLN A 137 22.97 9.33 -0.86
CA GLN A 137 22.32 10.64 -0.99
C GLN A 137 20.95 10.54 -1.67
N ILE A 138 20.88 9.82 -2.80
CA ILE A 138 19.63 9.64 -3.53
C ILE A 138 18.64 8.83 -2.68
N THR A 139 19.10 7.77 -2.01
CA THR A 139 18.24 6.97 -1.13
C THR A 139 17.69 7.81 0.03
N ALA A 140 18.49 8.71 0.62
CA ALA A 140 18.03 9.62 1.66
C ALA A 140 16.92 10.56 1.17
N LEU A 141 17.02 11.08 -0.07
CA LEU A 141 15.96 11.89 -0.68
C LEU A 141 14.65 11.08 -0.85
N TRP A 142 14.73 9.84 -1.33
CA TRP A 142 13.57 8.96 -1.49
C TRP A 142 12.94 8.55 -0.15
N ARG A 143 13.75 8.31 0.89
CA ARG A 143 13.25 8.09 2.27
C ARG A 143 12.53 9.33 2.80
N LYS A 144 13.06 10.53 2.53
CA LYS A 144 12.40 11.78 2.92
C LYS A 144 11.06 11.98 2.21
N LEU A 145 10.99 11.68 0.91
CA LEU A 145 9.74 11.68 0.15
C LEU A 145 8.71 10.68 0.71
N ALA A 146 9.15 9.48 1.09
CA ALA A 146 8.28 8.48 1.71
C ALA A 146 7.72 8.96 3.06
N GLU A 147 8.53 9.64 3.87
CA GLU A 147 8.09 10.29 5.12
C GLU A 147 7.05 11.39 4.88
N ASP A 148 7.32 12.28 3.92
CA ASP A 148 6.39 13.36 3.57
C ASP A 148 5.07 12.79 3.04
N CYS A 149 5.12 11.74 2.21
CA CYS A 149 3.93 11.01 1.74
C CYS A 149 3.16 10.37 2.90
N LYS A 150 3.84 9.71 3.84
CA LYS A 150 3.21 9.08 5.00
C LYS A 150 2.45 10.12 5.82
N THR A 151 3.05 11.28 6.03
CA THR A 151 2.45 12.39 6.76
C THR A 151 1.23 12.94 6.03
N ALA A 152 1.31 13.16 4.72
CA ALA A 152 0.20 13.63 3.91
C ALA A 152 -0.96 12.61 3.84
N VAL A 153 -0.67 11.31 3.73
CA VAL A 153 -1.69 10.24 3.82
C VAL A 153 -2.42 10.29 5.16
N ALA A 154 -1.69 10.44 6.27
CA ALA A 154 -2.31 10.53 7.60
C ALA A 154 -3.19 11.78 7.76
N ARG A 155 -2.84 12.89 7.09
CA ARG A 155 -3.62 14.14 7.11
C ARG A 155 -4.86 14.08 6.20
N LEU A 156 -4.78 13.38 5.08
CA LEU A 156 -5.91 13.16 4.17
C LEU A 156 -6.93 12.17 4.73
N GLU A 157 -6.50 11.25 5.59
CA GLU A 157 -7.35 10.18 6.07
C GLU A 157 -8.63 10.68 6.76
N PRO A 158 -8.60 11.66 7.68
CA PRO A 158 -9.81 12.23 8.27
C PRO A 158 -10.76 12.81 7.21
N GLU A 159 -10.24 13.56 6.23
CA GLU A 159 -11.03 14.15 5.14
C GLU A 159 -11.73 13.05 4.31
N THR A 160 -11.02 11.98 4.00
CA THR A 160 -11.60 10.83 3.27
C THR A 160 -12.63 10.07 4.09
N ARG A 161 -12.42 9.92 5.40
CA ARG A 161 -13.35 9.22 6.29
C ARG A 161 -14.68 9.95 6.41
N TRP A 162 -14.65 11.29 6.43
CA TRP A 162 -15.86 12.09 6.55
C TRP A 162 -16.67 12.16 5.25
N ARG A 163 -16.01 12.06 4.09
CA ARG A 163 -16.63 12.22 2.76
C ARG A 163 -17.01 10.90 2.10
N PHE A 164 -16.26 9.83 2.36
CA PHE A 164 -16.40 8.54 1.70
C PHE A 164 -16.60 7.40 2.70
N ASN A 165 -16.79 6.19 2.19
CA ASN A 165 -16.81 5.00 3.01
C ASN A 165 -15.41 4.69 3.61
N GLY A 166 -15.35 3.86 4.64
CA GLY A 166 -14.11 3.55 5.38
C GLY A 166 -13.02 2.80 4.60
N ILE A 167 -13.16 2.57 3.29
CA ILE A 167 -12.15 1.89 2.47
C ILE A 167 -10.85 2.70 2.36
N TYR A 168 -10.95 4.03 2.38
CA TYR A 168 -9.81 4.95 2.33
C TYR A 168 -9.01 4.97 3.64
N THR A 169 -9.68 4.78 4.79
CA THR A 169 -9.00 4.48 6.06
C THR A 169 -8.14 3.22 5.93
N GLY A 170 -8.65 2.19 5.25
CA GLY A 170 -7.88 0.99 4.92
C GLY A 170 -6.66 1.28 4.05
N ASN A 171 -6.78 2.15 3.04
CA ASN A 171 -5.65 2.59 2.22
C ASN A 171 -4.59 3.29 3.08
N ALA A 172 -4.99 4.21 3.95
CA ALA A 172 -4.10 4.97 4.82
C ALA A 172 -3.31 4.06 5.77
N LEU A 173 -3.95 3.02 6.33
CA LEU A 173 -3.27 2.03 7.17
C LEU A 173 -2.21 1.23 6.39
N VAL A 174 -2.55 0.77 5.19
CA VAL A 174 -1.62 0.02 4.33
C VAL A 174 -0.44 0.90 3.91
N LEU A 175 -0.71 2.11 3.43
CA LEU A 175 0.30 3.08 3.02
C LEU A 175 1.18 3.49 4.20
N GLY A 176 0.58 3.82 5.35
CA GLY A 176 1.32 4.25 6.53
C GLY A 176 2.32 3.20 7.02
N LYS A 177 1.91 1.92 7.03
CA LYS A 177 2.80 0.81 7.36
C LYS A 177 3.90 0.63 6.31
N PHE A 178 3.53 0.61 5.03
CA PHE A 178 4.47 0.37 3.93
C PHE A 178 5.54 1.47 3.83
N LEU A 179 5.12 2.74 3.91
CA LEU A 179 6.03 3.89 3.88
C LEU A 179 6.92 3.95 5.12
N GLN A 180 6.40 3.56 6.30
CA GLN A 180 7.21 3.46 7.50
C GLN A 180 8.31 2.39 7.38
N ASP A 181 7.99 1.23 6.84
CA ASP A 181 8.97 0.17 6.60
C ASP A 181 10.07 0.65 5.65
N ALA A 182 9.69 1.24 4.50
CA ALA A 182 10.64 1.77 3.53
C ALA A 182 11.50 2.93 4.09
N LEU A 183 10.92 3.85 4.87
CA LEU A 183 11.64 4.91 5.59
C LEU A 183 12.71 4.32 6.52
N SER A 184 12.38 3.25 7.24
CA SER A 184 13.27 2.57 8.19
C SER A 184 14.35 1.71 7.52
N GLY A 185 14.48 1.76 6.19
CA GLY A 185 15.44 0.96 5.43
C GLY A 185 14.90 -0.42 5.00
N GLY A 186 13.62 -0.69 5.23
CA GLY A 186 12.96 -1.92 4.80
C GLY A 186 12.90 -2.02 3.28
N PHE A 187 13.07 -3.25 2.78
CA PHE A 187 12.99 -3.58 1.36
C PHE A 187 12.25 -4.91 1.13
N GLY A 188 11.37 -5.31 2.04
CA GLY A 188 10.68 -6.60 1.98
C GLY A 188 9.85 -6.80 0.70
N CYS A 189 9.36 -5.73 0.08
CA CYS A 189 8.65 -5.83 -1.19
C CYS A 189 9.56 -6.12 -2.40
N VAL A 190 10.88 -6.18 -2.23
CA VAL A 190 11.85 -6.47 -3.29
C VAL A 190 12.44 -7.85 -3.06
N ASN A 191 12.37 -8.73 -4.06
CA ASN A 191 12.96 -10.07 -3.94
C ASN A 191 14.45 -10.09 -4.34
N GLN A 192 15.10 -11.25 -4.19
CA GLN A 192 16.52 -11.43 -4.55
C GLN A 192 16.84 -11.17 -6.02
N TYR A 193 15.83 -11.17 -6.89
CA TYR A 193 15.95 -10.84 -8.31
C TYR A 193 15.68 -9.35 -8.56
N GLY A 194 15.42 -8.52 -7.56
CA GLY A 194 15.08 -7.11 -7.76
C GLY A 194 13.66 -6.89 -8.28
N GLU A 195 12.80 -7.92 -8.31
CA GLU A 195 11.39 -7.76 -8.67
C GLU A 195 10.62 -7.16 -7.49
N VAL A 196 9.66 -6.27 -7.78
CA VAL A 196 8.94 -5.51 -6.77
C VAL A 196 7.49 -5.94 -6.68
N ALA A 197 7.04 -6.28 -5.47
CA ALA A 197 5.67 -6.61 -5.12
C ALA A 197 5.10 -5.61 -4.10
N ILE A 198 4.64 -4.45 -4.57
CA ILE A 198 4.01 -3.43 -3.73
C ILE A 198 2.65 -3.90 -3.18
N PRO A 199 2.24 -3.41 -1.99
CA PRO A 199 0.96 -3.81 -1.41
C PRO A 199 -0.23 -3.29 -2.23
N VAL A 200 -1.31 -4.08 -2.24
CA VAL A 200 -2.56 -3.70 -2.91
C VAL A 200 -3.44 -2.89 -1.96
N LEU A 201 -3.78 -1.67 -2.36
CA LEU A 201 -4.72 -0.81 -1.65
C LEU A 201 -6.12 -1.42 -1.63
N PRO A 202 -6.82 -1.43 -0.48
CA PRO A 202 -8.22 -1.86 -0.37
C PRO A 202 -9.13 -1.32 -1.48
N GLN A 203 -9.04 -0.04 -1.81
CA GLN A 203 -9.89 0.59 -2.84
C GLN A 203 -9.69 0.00 -4.25
N ARG A 204 -8.54 -0.61 -4.54
CA ARG A 204 -8.25 -1.23 -5.85
C ARG A 204 -8.66 -2.70 -5.93
N ARG A 205 -9.20 -3.28 -4.85
CA ARG A 205 -9.61 -4.69 -4.85
C ARG A 205 -10.93 -4.83 -5.60
N LYS A 206 -10.95 -5.72 -6.59
CA LYS A 206 -12.19 -6.12 -7.28
C LYS A 206 -13.18 -6.88 -6.40
N THR A 207 -12.69 -7.43 -5.28
CA THR A 207 -13.50 -8.23 -4.35
C THR A 207 -13.21 -7.77 -2.92
N PRO A 208 -14.23 -7.40 -2.13
CA PRO A 208 -14.04 -7.02 -0.73
C PRO A 208 -13.47 -8.19 0.08
N ARG A 209 -12.71 -7.85 1.13
CA ARG A 209 -12.23 -8.83 2.12
C ARG A 209 -12.89 -8.55 3.46
N TYR A 210 -13.36 -9.61 4.09
CA TYR A 210 -14.01 -9.59 5.39
C TYR A 210 -13.05 -10.14 6.44
N VAL A 211 -13.01 -9.46 7.58
CA VAL A 211 -12.17 -9.87 8.71
C VAL A 211 -12.68 -11.20 9.26
N LEU A 212 -11.79 -12.18 9.40
CA LEU A 212 -12.13 -13.53 9.85
C LEU A 212 -11.52 -13.89 11.22
N LEU A 213 -10.28 -13.46 11.49
CA LEU A 213 -9.53 -13.59 12.75
C LEU A 213 -9.76 -14.90 13.53
N GLN A 214 -9.55 -16.04 12.88
CA GLN A 214 -9.71 -17.35 13.52
C GLN A 214 -8.51 -18.28 13.27
N PRO A 215 -8.14 -19.16 14.21
CA PRO A 215 -7.17 -20.23 13.95
C PRO A 215 -7.66 -21.15 12.83
N CYS A 216 -6.72 -21.60 12.00
CA CYS A 216 -6.96 -22.54 10.93
C CYS A 216 -5.73 -23.47 10.78
N LYS A 217 -5.89 -24.52 9.99
CA LYS A 217 -4.79 -25.39 9.56
C LYS A 217 -4.58 -25.19 8.07
N ILE A 218 -3.34 -24.98 7.65
CA ILE A 218 -2.94 -24.98 6.23
C ILE A 218 -2.05 -26.19 6.00
N SER A 219 -2.30 -26.96 4.93
CA SER A 219 -1.49 -28.13 4.58
C SER A 219 -1.21 -28.22 3.08
N ASP A 220 0.00 -28.65 2.76
CA ASP A 220 0.47 -29.02 1.42
C ASP A 220 0.86 -30.52 1.39
N LYS A 221 1.54 -30.96 0.33
CA LYS A 221 2.08 -32.32 0.25
C LYS A 221 3.14 -32.64 1.32
N GLY A 222 3.82 -31.62 1.85
CA GLY A 222 4.85 -31.73 2.88
C GLY A 222 4.32 -31.75 4.32
N GLY A 223 3.01 -31.59 4.53
CA GLY A 223 2.37 -31.66 5.83
C GLY A 223 1.54 -30.44 6.18
N GLY A 224 1.06 -30.36 7.42
CA GLY A 224 0.23 -29.26 7.92
C GLY A 224 0.94 -28.33 8.89
N SER A 225 0.49 -27.09 8.96
CA SER A 225 0.89 -26.10 9.97
C SER A 225 -0.34 -25.34 10.48
N ILE A 226 -0.25 -24.85 11.72
CA ILE A 226 -1.27 -23.96 12.29
C ILE A 226 -1.02 -22.54 11.78
N ALA A 227 -2.09 -21.87 11.41
CA ALA A 227 -2.08 -20.51 10.91
C ALA A 227 -3.26 -19.71 11.49
N LEU A 228 -3.17 -18.38 11.44
CA LEU A 228 -4.29 -17.49 11.76
C LEU A 228 -4.89 -16.97 10.46
N ALA A 229 -6.17 -17.27 10.21
CA ALA A 229 -6.89 -16.65 9.11
C ALA A 229 -7.26 -15.21 9.46
N ARG A 230 -6.64 -14.24 8.78
CA ARG A 230 -6.85 -12.81 9.01
C ARG A 230 -8.13 -12.31 8.35
N ASP A 231 -8.28 -12.63 7.07
CA ASP A 231 -9.34 -12.10 6.21
C ASP A 231 -9.69 -13.09 5.10
N ILE A 232 -10.91 -12.98 4.56
CA ILE A 232 -11.43 -13.82 3.49
C ILE A 232 -12.18 -12.98 2.46
N SER A 233 -12.15 -13.39 1.19
CA SER A 233 -12.92 -12.81 0.09
C SER A 233 -13.62 -13.92 -0.68
N LYS A 234 -14.44 -13.54 -1.66
CA LYS A 234 -15.03 -14.49 -2.62
C LYS A 234 -13.98 -15.41 -3.25
N ASN A 235 -12.78 -14.90 -3.49
CA ASN A 235 -11.76 -15.59 -4.29
C ASN A 235 -10.57 -16.11 -3.49
N GLY A 236 -10.50 -15.87 -2.17
CA GLY A 236 -9.34 -16.34 -1.42
C GLY A 236 -9.32 -15.94 0.05
N ILE A 237 -8.25 -16.35 0.73
CA ILE A 237 -8.06 -16.15 2.17
C ILE A 237 -6.63 -15.67 2.47
N GLY A 238 -6.51 -14.73 3.41
CA GLY A 238 -5.23 -14.23 3.92
C GLY A 238 -4.90 -14.86 5.28
N LEU A 239 -3.70 -15.41 5.42
CA LEU A 239 -3.24 -16.14 6.60
C LEU A 239 -1.95 -15.54 7.17
N ASP A 240 -1.77 -15.59 8.49
CA ASP A 240 -0.45 -15.53 9.15
C ASP A 240 -0.01 -16.97 9.45
N CYS A 241 1.17 -17.37 8.97
CA CYS A 241 1.72 -18.70 9.14
C CYS A 241 3.25 -18.64 9.30
N GLU A 242 3.77 -19.32 10.32
CA GLU A 242 5.21 -19.41 10.60
C GLU A 242 5.96 -20.30 9.61
N ARG A 243 5.26 -21.26 8.98
CA ARG A 243 5.83 -22.12 7.94
C ARG A 243 5.79 -21.41 6.58
N ASP A 244 6.91 -21.46 5.88
CA ASP A 244 7.03 -20.97 4.52
C ASP A 244 6.28 -21.87 3.53
N PHE A 245 5.58 -21.26 2.59
CA PHE A 245 4.92 -21.94 1.49
C PHE A 245 5.42 -21.40 0.14
N PRO A 246 5.84 -22.26 -0.80
CA PRO A 246 6.23 -21.83 -2.13
C PRO A 246 5.08 -21.15 -2.86
N LEU A 247 5.40 -20.15 -3.68
CA LEU A 247 4.43 -19.57 -4.61
C LEU A 247 3.94 -20.64 -5.58
N LYS A 248 2.66 -20.57 -5.95
CA LYS A 248 1.94 -21.52 -6.80
C LYS A 248 1.75 -22.93 -6.21
N GLU A 249 2.12 -23.15 -4.96
CA GLU A 249 1.88 -24.43 -4.28
C GLU A 249 0.37 -24.65 -4.04
N ARG A 250 -0.07 -25.91 -4.20
CA ARG A 250 -1.45 -26.32 -3.92
C ARG A 250 -1.60 -26.62 -2.44
N VAL A 251 -2.56 -25.97 -1.80
CA VAL A 251 -2.78 -26.06 -0.36
C VAL A 251 -4.25 -26.33 -0.03
N LEU A 252 -4.46 -26.93 1.13
CA LEU A 252 -5.77 -27.09 1.76
C LEU A 252 -5.80 -26.25 3.04
N VAL A 253 -6.79 -25.37 3.14
CA VAL A 253 -7.04 -24.56 4.34
C VAL A 253 -8.28 -25.12 5.05
N GLU A 254 -8.12 -25.51 6.30
CA GLU A 254 -9.20 -26.01 7.17
C GLU A 254 -9.47 -25.00 8.28
N LEU A 255 -10.67 -24.42 8.27
CA LEU A 255 -11.12 -23.47 9.28
C LEU A 255 -11.55 -24.19 10.57
N ARG A 256 -11.73 -23.43 11.66
CA ARG A 256 -12.11 -23.98 12.97
C ARG A 256 -13.43 -24.77 12.95
N ASN A 257 -14.35 -24.42 12.06
CA ASN A 257 -15.63 -25.11 11.89
C ASN A 257 -15.52 -26.39 11.02
N GLY A 258 -14.30 -26.84 10.67
CA GLY A 258 -14.06 -28.01 9.83
C GLY A 258 -14.23 -27.75 8.33
N ARG A 259 -14.62 -26.53 7.92
CA ARG A 259 -14.75 -26.17 6.50
C ARG A 259 -13.38 -26.20 5.83
N LYS A 260 -13.31 -26.89 4.69
CA LYS A 260 -12.09 -27.08 3.91
C LYS A 260 -12.16 -26.30 2.60
N MET A 261 -11.10 -25.57 2.29
CA MET A 261 -10.97 -24.75 1.09
C MET A 261 -9.68 -25.13 0.38
N LYS A 262 -9.80 -25.62 -0.86
CA LYS A 262 -8.65 -25.89 -1.73
C LYS A 262 -8.23 -24.61 -2.43
N GLY A 263 -6.94 -24.42 -2.57
CA GLY A 263 -6.42 -23.24 -3.25
C GLY A 263 -4.96 -23.31 -3.60
N THR A 264 -4.48 -22.21 -4.13
CA THR A 264 -3.11 -22.02 -4.59
C THR A 264 -2.49 -20.82 -3.91
N VAL A 265 -1.25 -20.95 -3.44
CA VAL A 265 -0.50 -19.83 -2.83
C VAL A 265 -0.18 -18.79 -3.90
N THR A 266 -0.76 -17.61 -3.80
CA THR A 266 -0.56 -16.51 -4.76
C THR A 266 0.42 -15.47 -4.27
N TRP A 267 0.65 -15.42 -2.96
CA TRP A 267 1.58 -14.49 -2.35
C TRP A 267 2.08 -15.04 -1.02
N PHE A 268 3.38 -14.86 -0.78
CA PHE A 268 3.99 -15.14 0.52
C PHE A 268 5.03 -14.07 0.83
N HIS A 269 4.90 -13.41 1.97
CA HIS A 269 5.90 -12.47 2.47
C HIS A 269 5.76 -12.23 3.97
N ASN A 270 6.88 -12.19 4.69
CA ASN A 270 6.92 -11.88 6.13
C ASN A 270 5.89 -12.70 6.94
N LYS A 271 5.90 -14.03 6.75
CA LYS A 271 4.97 -14.98 7.40
C LYS A 271 3.50 -14.78 7.07
N LYS A 272 3.21 -14.01 6.02
CA LYS A 272 1.86 -13.80 5.52
C LYS A 272 1.69 -14.59 4.23
N VAL A 273 0.69 -15.45 4.21
CA VAL A 273 0.30 -16.23 3.04
C VAL A 273 -1.01 -15.67 2.49
N SER A 274 -1.15 -15.57 1.18
CA SER A 274 -2.45 -15.46 0.52
C SER A 274 -2.69 -16.70 -0.31
N VAL A 275 -3.86 -17.29 -0.13
CA VAL A 275 -4.33 -18.46 -0.88
C VAL A 275 -5.50 -18.02 -1.74
N GLN A 276 -5.41 -18.24 -3.05
CA GLN A 276 -6.54 -18.10 -3.96
C GLN A 276 -7.29 -19.42 -4.02
N PHE A 277 -8.61 -19.37 -3.86
CA PHE A 277 -9.43 -20.57 -3.94
C PHE A 277 -9.48 -21.11 -5.37
N ASP A 278 -9.53 -22.43 -5.47
CA ASP A 278 -9.75 -23.12 -6.75
C ASP A 278 -11.16 -22.83 -7.27
N GLU A 279 -12.13 -22.77 -6.36
CA GLU A 279 -13.52 -22.43 -6.61
C GLU A 279 -13.90 -21.21 -5.76
N PRO A 280 -14.41 -20.12 -6.35
CA PRO A 280 -14.89 -18.97 -5.61
C PRO A 280 -16.06 -19.35 -4.67
N LEU A 281 -16.18 -18.63 -3.56
CA LEU A 281 -17.36 -18.71 -2.69
C LEU A 281 -18.61 -18.19 -3.43
N SER A 282 -19.78 -18.72 -3.08
CA SER A 282 -21.05 -18.15 -3.52
C SER A 282 -21.28 -16.77 -2.90
N ASP A 283 -22.04 -15.90 -3.56
CA ASP A 283 -22.30 -14.55 -3.02
C ASP A 283 -23.07 -14.59 -1.68
N ASP A 284 -23.89 -15.62 -1.46
CA ASP A 284 -24.64 -15.85 -0.21
C ASP A 284 -23.83 -16.62 0.86
N ASP A 285 -22.53 -16.82 0.66
CA ASP A 285 -21.71 -17.58 1.60
C ASP A 285 -21.56 -16.85 2.93
N PRO A 286 -21.82 -17.49 4.09
CA PRO A 286 -21.83 -16.82 5.39
C PRO A 286 -20.48 -16.22 5.82
N LEU A 287 -19.38 -16.57 5.15
CA LEU A 287 -18.07 -15.95 5.41
C LEU A 287 -17.90 -14.58 4.73
N ILE A 288 -18.73 -14.26 3.73
CA ILE A 288 -18.66 -13.02 2.96
C ILE A 288 -19.99 -12.27 2.81
N ALA A 289 -21.12 -12.94 3.03
CA ALA A 289 -22.44 -12.33 3.06
C ALA A 289 -22.56 -11.41 4.28
N ARG A 290 -22.97 -10.16 4.05
CA ARG A 290 -23.29 -9.17 5.08
C ARG A 290 -24.57 -8.46 4.73
#